data_AF-A0A4R9GHW1-F1
#
_entry.id   AF-A0A4R9GHW1-F1
#
_cell.length_a   1.000
_cell.length_b   1.000
_cell.length_c   1.000
_cell.angle_alpha   90.00
_cell.angle_beta   90.00
_cell.angle_gamma   90.00
#
_symmetry.space_group_name_H-M   'P 1'
#
loop_
_entity.id
_entity.type
_entity.pdbx_description
1 polymer ?
#
loop_
_entity_poly.entity_id
_entity_poly.type
_entity_poly.pdbx_seq_one_letter_code
_entity_poly.pdbx_strand_id
1 'polypeptide(L)'
;MEEFPFTLSFHGGYGGEHLDLFLDLDGFSRLITFGAEASLWDRLQEGGKVSFLRKDDHRRVYLEFEGEIDGKGWIRILARGQVRVESKSKNIAGCREISASLQNGKLLL
;
A
#
# COMPACT_ATOMS: atom_id res chain seq x y z
N MET A 1 17.58 -8.45 -5.07
CA MET A 1 16.61 -7.67 -4.28
C MET A 1 15.96 -6.74 -5.27
N GLU A 2 14.65 -6.82 -5.40
CA GLU A 2 13.89 -5.99 -6.33
C GLU A 2 13.31 -4.81 -5.54
N GLU A 3 13.37 -3.62 -6.14
CA GLU A 3 12.79 -2.40 -5.60
C GLU A 3 11.67 -1.94 -6.54
N PHE A 4 10.50 -1.65 -5.96
CA PHE A 4 9.32 -1.20 -6.72
C PHE A 4 8.77 0.11 -6.14
N PRO A 5 8.24 1.02 -6.96
CA PRO A 5 7.50 2.16 -6.45
C PRO A 5 6.30 1.71 -5.59
N PHE A 6 6.12 2.37 -4.44
CA PHE A 6 4.92 2.19 -3.62
C PHE A 6 4.29 3.52 -3.24
N THR A 7 3.00 3.44 -2.89
CA THR A 7 2.28 4.52 -2.20
C THR A 7 1.43 3.88 -1.11
N LEU A 8 1.60 4.37 0.11
CA LEU A 8 0.72 4.06 1.23
C LEU A 8 -0.19 5.25 1.46
N SER A 9 -1.50 5.01 1.46
CA SER A 9 -2.50 6.03 1.64
C SER A 9 -3.44 5.69 2.78
N PHE A 10 -3.97 6.74 3.41
CA PHE A 10 -5.10 6.68 4.31
C PHE A 10 -6.38 6.99 3.53
N HIS A 11 -7.32 6.07 3.57
CA HIS A 11 -8.60 6.16 2.87
C HIS A 11 -9.71 6.25 3.92
N GLY A 12 -10.38 7.40 3.98
CA GLY A 12 -11.49 7.65 4.90
C GLY A 12 -12.81 7.88 4.16
N GLY A 13 -13.94 7.68 4.84
CA GLY A 13 -15.29 7.87 4.28
C GLY A 13 -16.11 6.58 4.22
N TYR A 14 -16.81 6.35 3.11
CA TYR A 14 -17.76 5.25 2.98
C TYR A 14 -17.08 3.88 3.15
N GLY A 15 -17.60 3.05 4.08
CA GLY A 15 -17.06 1.71 4.34
C GLY A 15 -15.96 1.63 5.43
N GLY A 16 -15.64 2.75 6.09
CA GLY A 16 -14.71 2.79 7.22
C GLY A 16 -13.28 3.13 6.83
N GLU A 17 -12.56 3.75 7.76
CA GLU A 17 -11.19 4.21 7.55
C GLU A 17 -10.20 3.04 7.48
N HIS A 18 -9.31 3.07 6.49
CA HIS A 18 -8.32 2.02 6.27
C HIS A 18 -7.08 2.53 5.56
N LEU A 19 -6.05 1.69 5.55
CA LEU A 19 -4.83 1.88 4.78
C LEU A 19 -4.95 1.17 3.44
N ASP A 20 -4.45 1.82 2.39
CA ASP A 20 -4.23 1.23 1.07
C ASP A 20 -2.74 1.28 0.73
N LEU A 21 -2.16 0.13 0.43
CA LEU A 21 -0.79 -0.03 -0.06
C LEU A 21 -0.83 -0.38 -1.55
N PHE A 22 -0.41 0.56 -2.38
CA PHE A 22 -0.27 0.40 -3.82
C PHE A 22 1.16 0.07 -4.20
N LEU A 23 1.37 -0.95 -5.04
CA LEU A 23 2.66 -1.38 -5.56
C LEU A 23 2.65 -1.35 -7.09
N ASP A 24 3.63 -0.68 -7.69
CA ASP A 24 3.84 -0.67 -9.15
C ASP A 24 4.97 -1.65 -9.51
N LEU A 25 4.61 -2.88 -9.89
CA LEU A 25 5.61 -3.95 -10.07
C LEU A 25 6.35 -3.89 -11.42
N ASP A 26 5.78 -3.24 -12.43
CA ASP A 26 6.30 -3.27 -13.80
C ASP A 26 6.24 -1.92 -14.53
N GLY A 27 5.71 -0.88 -13.90
CA GLY A 27 5.62 0.45 -14.49
C GLY A 27 4.61 0.56 -15.63
N PHE A 28 3.72 -0.41 -15.83
CA PHE A 28 2.76 -0.43 -16.93
C PHE A 28 1.37 -0.94 -16.51
N SER A 29 1.32 -2.03 -15.76
CA SER A 29 0.11 -2.71 -15.33
C SER A 29 -0.66 -1.93 -14.26
N ARG A 30 -1.82 -2.45 -13.87
CA ARG A 30 -2.53 -1.96 -12.69
C ARG A 30 -1.70 -2.16 -11.43
N LEU A 31 -1.94 -1.33 -10.43
CA LEU A 31 -1.27 -1.37 -9.14
C LEU A 31 -1.77 -2.57 -8.35
N ILE A 32 -0.84 -3.43 -7.92
CA ILE A 32 -1.13 -4.47 -6.93
C ILE A 32 -1.45 -3.75 -5.62
N THR A 33 -2.63 -4.01 -5.08
CA THR A 33 -3.17 -3.28 -3.93
C THR A 33 -3.44 -4.22 -2.78
N PHE A 34 -3.03 -3.81 -1.59
CA PHE A 34 -3.40 -4.45 -0.34
C PHE A 34 -3.95 -3.41 0.64
N GLY A 35 -4.76 -3.83 1.60
CA GLY A 35 -5.27 -2.94 2.64
C GLY A 35 -5.18 -3.51 4.03
N ALA A 36 -5.17 -2.61 5.00
CA ALA A 36 -5.11 -2.91 6.43
C ALA A 36 -6.01 -1.92 7.19
N GLU A 37 -6.36 -2.23 8.43
CA GLU A 37 -7.14 -1.31 9.27
C GLU A 37 -6.36 0.00 9.52
N ALA A 38 -7.08 1.12 9.59
CA ALA A 38 -6.52 2.44 9.88
C ALA A 38 -5.74 2.48 11.20
N SER A 39 -6.19 1.74 12.21
CA SER A 39 -5.58 1.61 13.54
C SER A 39 -4.15 1.05 13.51
N LEU A 40 -3.74 0.40 12.41
CA LEU A 40 -2.42 -0.19 12.26
C LEU A 40 -1.38 0.82 11.75
N TRP A 41 -1.78 2.06 11.46
CA TRP A 41 -0.88 3.10 10.98
C TRP A 41 0.25 3.40 11.98
N ASP A 42 -0.09 3.66 13.25
CA ASP A 42 0.91 4.02 14.27
C ASP A 42 1.98 2.93 14.40
N ARG A 43 1.53 1.67 14.47
CA ARG A 43 2.44 0.51 14.52
C ARG A 43 3.35 0.44 13.30
N LEU A 44 2.82 0.71 12.10
CA LEU A 44 3.62 0.69 10.88
C LEU A 44 4.63 1.84 10.86
N GLN A 45 4.22 3.04 11.24
CA GLN A 45 5.05 4.24 11.30
C GLN A 45 6.21 4.10 12.30
N GLU A 46 5.99 3.39 13.40
CA GLU A 46 7.02 3.04 14.41
C GLU A 46 7.97 1.92 13.94
N GLY A 47 7.83 1.43 12.70
CA GLY A 47 8.65 0.35 12.14
C GLY A 47 8.19 -1.04 12.53
N GLY A 48 7.03 -1.16 13.17
CA GLY A 48 6.39 -2.43 13.46
C GLY A 48 5.90 -3.14 12.19
N LYS A 49 5.78 -4.46 12.28
CA LYS A 49 5.29 -5.31 11.20
C LYS A 49 3.76 -5.39 11.22
N VAL A 50 3.13 -5.11 10.08
CA VAL A 50 1.66 -5.08 9.88
C VAL A 50 1.28 -6.01 8.73
N SER A 51 0.18 -6.75 8.89
CA SER A 51 -0.42 -7.55 7.82
C SER A 51 -1.35 -6.72 6.96
N PHE A 52 -1.24 -6.89 5.64
CA PHE A 52 -2.13 -6.30 4.65
C PHE A 52 -2.78 -7.40 3.81
N LEU A 53 -4.08 -7.27 3.56
CA LEU A 53 -4.89 -8.21 2.80
C LEU A 53 -5.06 -7.74 1.36
N ARG A 54 -5.06 -8.69 0.41
CA ARG A 54 -5.19 -8.41 -1.02
C ARG A 54 -6.53 -7.72 -1.32
N LYS A 55 -6.47 -6.63 -2.08
CA LYS A 55 -7.62 -5.93 -2.66
C LYS A 55 -7.60 -6.01 -4.18
N ASP A 56 -8.66 -5.53 -4.81
CA ASP A 56 -8.70 -5.33 -6.26
C ASP A 56 -7.56 -4.41 -6.72
N ASP A 57 -7.03 -4.67 -7.91
CA ASP A 57 -5.97 -3.85 -8.49
C ASP A 57 -6.47 -2.46 -8.85
N HIS A 58 -5.64 -1.45 -8.66
CA HIS A 58 -6.01 -0.05 -8.90
C HIS A 58 -5.36 0.53 -10.16
N ARG A 59 -5.97 1.60 -10.69
CA ARG A 59 -5.37 2.36 -11.80
C ARG A 59 -4.10 3.05 -11.30
N ARG A 60 -3.11 3.21 -12.19
CA ARG A 60 -1.80 3.81 -11.86
C ARG A 60 -1.89 5.24 -11.30
N VAL A 61 -2.94 5.99 -11.64
CA VAL A 61 -3.18 7.33 -11.08
C VAL A 61 -3.21 7.34 -9.55
N TYR A 62 -3.56 6.23 -8.90
CA TYR A 62 -3.60 6.12 -7.44
C TYR A 62 -2.21 6.18 -6.76
N LEU A 63 -1.10 6.08 -7.51
CA LEU A 63 0.25 6.33 -6.97
C LEU A 63 0.45 7.79 -6.52
N GLU A 64 -0.32 8.71 -7.07
CA GLU A 64 -0.14 10.16 -6.82
C GLU A 64 -1.46 10.84 -6.47
N PHE A 65 -2.54 10.08 -6.35
CA PHE A 65 -3.87 10.63 -6.13
C PHE A 65 -4.07 11.00 -4.65
N GLU A 66 -4.42 12.25 -4.42
CA GLU A 66 -4.98 12.77 -3.17
C GLU A 66 -6.25 13.54 -3.47
N GLY A 67 -7.25 13.42 -2.60
CA GLY A 67 -8.49 14.17 -2.71
C GLY A 67 -9.73 13.30 -2.49
N GLU A 68 -10.88 13.89 -2.80
CA GLU A 68 -12.18 13.26 -2.67
C GLU A 68 -12.48 12.35 -3.86
N ILE A 69 -13.13 11.24 -3.59
CA ILE A 69 -13.69 10.32 -4.57
C ILE A 69 -15.20 10.36 -4.37
N ASP A 70 -15.91 10.88 -5.38
CA ASP A 70 -17.36 11.04 -5.34
C ASP A 70 -18.07 9.74 -4.92
N GLY A 71 -18.88 9.84 -3.86
CA GLY A 71 -19.59 8.72 -3.26
C GLY A 71 -18.73 7.63 -2.61
N LYS A 72 -17.41 7.79 -2.52
CA LYS A 72 -16.47 6.75 -2.00
C LYS A 72 -15.54 7.22 -0.89
N GLY A 73 -15.51 8.51 -0.56
CA GLY A 73 -14.71 9.04 0.53
C GLY A 73 -13.54 9.87 0.02
N TRP A 74 -12.40 9.80 0.70
CA TRP A 74 -11.22 10.61 0.39
C TRP A 74 -9.94 9.81 0.62
N ILE A 75 -8.88 10.20 -0.11
CA ILE A 75 -7.55 9.60 -0.02
C ILE A 75 -6.54 10.68 0.36
N ARG A 76 -5.68 10.37 1.33
CA ARG A 76 -4.47 11.13 1.65
C ARG A 76 -3.26 10.21 1.59
N ILE A 77 -2.17 10.68 1.02
CA ILE A 77 -0.93 9.92 0.94
C ILE A 77 -0.19 10.05 2.27
N LEU A 78 0.15 8.92 2.87
CA LEU A 78 0.94 8.86 4.11
C LEU A 78 2.43 8.70 3.80
N ALA A 79 2.77 7.87 2.82
CA ALA A 79 4.15 7.62 2.43
C ALA A 79 4.26 7.22 0.95
N ARG A 80 5.38 7.58 0.33
CA ARG A 80 5.76 7.17 -1.02
C ARG A 80 7.25 6.85 -1.05
N GLY A 81 7.65 5.93 -1.90
CA GLY A 81 9.05 5.60 -2.07
C GLY A 81 9.26 4.29 -2.81
N GLN A 82 10.31 3.59 -2.43
CA GLN A 82 10.63 2.26 -2.95
C GLN A 82 10.37 1.21 -1.88
N VAL A 83 9.66 0.15 -2.27
CA VAL A 83 9.49 -1.05 -1.46
C VAL A 83 10.61 -2.03 -1.79
N ARG A 84 11.21 -2.63 -0.76
CA ARG A 84 12.18 -3.71 -0.92
C ARG A 84 11.51 -5.03 -0.67
N VAL A 85 11.67 -5.93 -1.62
CA VAL A 85 11.07 -7.26 -1.55
C VAL A 85 12.17 -8.28 -1.34
N GLU A 86 12.11 -8.98 -0.21
CA GLU A 86 13.05 -10.08 0.03
C GLU A 86 12.78 -11.23 -0.96
N SER A 87 13.85 -11.84 -1.47
CA SER A 87 13.86 -12.75 -2.63
C SER A 87 12.99 -14.02 -2.51
N LYS A 88 12.35 -14.28 -1.37
CA LYS A 88 11.37 -15.36 -1.19
C LYS A 88 9.95 -14.99 -1.65
N SER A 89 9.69 -13.72 -1.96
CA SER A 89 8.36 -13.20 -2.30
C SER A 89 8.15 -12.98 -3.80
N LYS A 90 8.74 -13.81 -4.68
CA LYS A 90 8.72 -13.63 -6.16
C LYS A 90 7.33 -13.59 -6.83
N ASN A 91 6.24 -13.76 -6.08
CA ASN A 91 4.88 -13.62 -6.59
C ASN A 91 4.00 -12.79 -5.65
N ILE A 92 4.39 -11.55 -5.35
CA ILE A 92 3.57 -10.61 -4.57
C ILE A 92 2.17 -10.47 -5.17
N ALA A 93 2.08 -10.43 -6.51
CA ALA A 93 0.80 -10.30 -7.22
C ALA A 93 -0.19 -11.43 -6.87
N GLY A 94 0.31 -12.65 -6.61
CA GLY A 94 -0.47 -13.82 -6.23
C GLY A 94 -0.71 -13.99 -4.73
N CYS A 95 -0.15 -13.12 -3.88
CA CYS A 95 -0.33 -13.20 -2.43
C CYS A 95 -1.73 -12.73 -2.02
N ARG A 96 -2.36 -13.47 -1.10
CA ARG A 96 -3.61 -13.04 -0.44
C ARG A 96 -3.35 -12.11 0.75
N GLU A 97 -2.17 -12.21 1.33
CA GLU A 97 -1.72 -11.42 2.46
C GLU A 97 -0.22 -11.19 2.30
N ILE A 98 0.23 -9.99 2.68
CA ILE A 98 1.64 -9.65 2.83
C ILE A 98 1.85 -9.03 4.21
N SER A 99 3.07 -9.11 4.71
CA SER A 99 3.45 -8.35 5.90
C SER A 99 4.44 -7.27 5.51
N ALA A 100 4.24 -6.05 6.01
CA ALA A 100 5.08 -4.89 5.72
C ALA A 100 5.57 -4.21 7.00
N SER A 101 6.74 -3.59 6.93
CA SER A 101 7.20 -2.58 7.92
C SER A 101 7.71 -1.33 7.20
N LEU A 102 7.55 -0.16 7.82
CA LEU A 102 8.03 1.12 7.29
C LEU A 102 9.15 1.65 8.16
N GLN A 103 10.37 1.71 7.61
CA GLN A 103 11.54 2.19 8.34
C GLN A 103 12.26 3.26 7.51
N ASN A 104 12.40 4.47 8.06
CA ASN A 104 13.09 5.60 7.40
C ASN A 104 12.56 5.87 5.98
N GLY A 105 11.23 5.82 5.78
CA GLY A 105 10.59 6.04 4.48
C GLY A 105 10.75 4.88 3.49
N LYS A 106 11.35 3.75 3.89
CA LYS A 106 11.46 2.53 3.08
C LYS A 106 10.50 1.47 3.58
N LEU A 107 9.71 0.93 2.67
CA LEU A 107 8.82 -0.19 2.97
C LEU A 107 9.58 -1.50 2.75
N LEU A 108 9.48 -2.43 3.70
CA LEU A 108 10.09 -3.75 3.63
C LEU A 108 8.98 -4.81 3.59
N LEU A 109 9.05 -5.72 2.60
CA LEU A 109 8.14 -6.87 2.42
C LEU A 109 8.89 -8.20 2.55
#